data_AF-A0A5B7BYH4-F1
#
_entry.id   AF-A0A5B7BYH4-F1
#
_cell.length_a   1.000
_cell.length_b   1.000
_cell.length_c   1.000
_cell.angle_alpha   90.00
_cell.angle_beta   90.00
_cell.angle_gamma   90.00
#
_symmetry.space_group_name_H-M   'P 1'
#
loop_
_entity.id
_entity.type
_entity.pdbx_description
1 polymer ?
#
loop_
_entity_poly.entity_id
_entity_poly.type
_entity_poly.pdbx_seq_one_letter_code
_entity_poly.pdbx_strand_id
1 'polypeptide(L)'
;MAAAEGACLNHVSRESSDIKRLAKFYQEIFGFEQIESPNFEFKVIWLKLSPNFYLHLIERNPETKLPEGPWSAESPVADPKNLHRGHHICFSVSNFDSFVQTLKVYSLFPSLYLHMYAYVCIYR
;
A
#
# COMPACT_ATOMS: atom_id res chain seq x y z
N MET A 1 15.19 2.37 21.61
CA MET A 1 15.16 2.06 20.16
C MET A 1 13.70 2.11 19.72
N ALA A 2 13.41 2.61 18.51
CA ALA A 2 12.05 2.53 17.97
C ALA A 2 11.65 1.06 17.77
N ALA A 3 10.37 0.74 17.91
CA ALA A 3 9.87 -0.63 17.73
C ALA A 3 10.10 -1.18 16.32
N ALA A 4 10.12 -0.31 15.31
CA ALA A 4 10.35 -0.63 13.91
C ALA A 4 11.85 -0.45 13.56
N GLU A 5 12.71 -1.31 14.11
CA GLU A 5 14.13 -1.28 13.77
C GLU A 5 14.35 -1.54 12.27
N GLY A 6 15.24 -0.77 11.66
CA GLY A 6 15.54 -0.87 10.23
C GLY A 6 14.37 -0.51 9.31
N ALA A 7 13.38 0.26 9.79
CA ALA A 7 12.24 0.70 8.99
C ALA A 7 12.71 1.42 7.72
N CYS A 8 12.26 0.94 6.56
CA CYS A 8 12.52 1.55 5.26
C CYS A 8 11.23 1.62 4.46
N LEU A 9 10.99 2.74 3.76
CA LEU A 9 9.85 2.83 2.85
C LEU A 9 10.02 1.80 1.73
N ASN A 10 9.07 0.88 1.63
CA ASN A 10 9.09 -0.17 0.62
C ASN A 10 8.34 0.29 -0.64
N HIS A 11 7.06 0.67 -0.49
CA HIS A 11 6.25 1.17 -1.59
C HIS A 11 5.07 2.03 -1.11
N VAL A 12 4.48 2.77 -2.04
CA VAL A 12 3.18 3.44 -1.86
C VAL A 12 2.17 2.77 -2.78
N SER A 13 0.97 2.51 -2.29
CA SER A 13 -0.12 1.91 -3.06
C SER A 13 -1.25 2.90 -3.26
N ARG A 14 -1.69 3.00 -4.52
CA ARG A 14 -2.75 3.90 -4.96
C ARG A 14 -3.82 3.12 -5.72
N GLU A 15 -5.01 3.07 -5.15
CA GLU A 15 -6.20 2.60 -5.86
C GLU A 15 -6.64 3.60 -6.96
N SER A 16 -7.11 3.10 -8.09
CA SER A 16 -7.76 3.92 -9.12
C SER A 16 -8.70 3.09 -10.00
N SER A 17 -9.79 3.71 -10.44
CA SER A 17 -10.67 3.18 -11.48
C SER A 17 -10.00 3.09 -12.87
N ASP A 18 -8.94 3.86 -13.13
CA ASP A 18 -8.19 3.83 -14.39
C ASP A 18 -6.67 3.80 -14.14
N ILE A 19 -6.19 2.63 -13.72
CA ILE A 19 -4.77 2.41 -13.44
C ILE A 19 -3.87 2.58 -14.67
N LYS A 20 -4.39 2.37 -15.89
CA LYS A 20 -3.59 2.49 -17.13
C LYS A 20 -3.32 3.94 -17.48
N ARG A 21 -4.35 4.79 -17.42
CA ARG A 21 -4.17 6.23 -17.61
C ARG A 21 -3.25 6.82 -16.54
N LEU A 22 -3.39 6.38 -15.30
CA LEU A 22 -2.53 6.83 -14.21
C LEU A 22 -1.09 6.34 -14.37
N ALA A 23 -0.88 5.09 -14.80
CA ALA A 23 0.45 4.58 -15.13
C ALA A 23 1.12 5.41 -16.22
N LYS A 24 0.40 5.67 -17.32
CA LYS A 24 0.87 6.50 -18.43
C LYS A 24 1.33 7.88 -17.94
N PHE A 25 0.57 8.53 -17.06
CA PHE A 25 0.96 9.80 -16.45
C PHE A 25 2.29 9.71 -15.69
N TYR A 26 2.45 8.72 -14.81
CA TYR A 26 3.70 8.58 -14.05
C TYR A 26 4.90 8.19 -14.94
N GLN A 27 4.68 7.38 -15.97
CA GLN A 27 5.73 6.99 -16.91
C GLN A 27 6.15 8.18 -17.79
N GLU A 28 5.20 8.88 -18.42
CA GLU A 28 5.50 9.93 -19.40
C GLU A 28 5.94 11.25 -18.75
N ILE A 29 5.36 11.62 -17.60
CA ILE A 29 5.63 12.91 -16.96
C ILE A 29 6.76 12.82 -15.94
N PHE A 30 6.82 11.72 -15.19
CA PHE A 30 7.79 11.56 -14.09
C PHE A 30 8.89 10.54 -14.39
N GLY A 31 8.83 9.84 -15.53
CA GLY A 31 9.88 8.90 -15.93
C GLY A 31 9.90 7.61 -15.12
N PHE A 32 8.76 7.19 -14.55
CA PHE A 32 8.69 5.89 -13.89
C PHE A 32 8.84 4.75 -14.90
N GLU A 33 9.46 3.65 -14.44
CA GLU A 33 9.58 2.41 -15.20
C GLU A 33 8.56 1.40 -14.69
N GLN A 34 7.82 0.76 -15.59
CA GLN A 34 6.95 -0.34 -15.21
C GLN A 34 7.78 -1.62 -15.01
N ILE A 35 7.56 -2.31 -13.90
CA ILE A 35 8.21 -3.58 -13.56
C ILE A 35 7.19 -4.72 -13.51
N GLU A 36 7.67 -5.96 -13.49
CA GLU A 36 6.82 -7.13 -13.36
C GLU A 36 6.06 -7.12 -12.02
N SER A 37 4.77 -7.45 -12.07
CA SER A 37 3.92 -7.65 -10.89
C SER A 37 3.47 -9.10 -10.83
N PRO A 38 3.29 -9.69 -9.64
CA PRO A 38 2.65 -10.99 -9.47
C PRO A 38 1.25 -11.03 -10.09
N ASN A 39 0.78 -12.24 -10.38
CA ASN A 39 -0.60 -12.42 -10.86
C ASN A 39 -1.57 -12.35 -9.68
N PHE A 40 -2.47 -11.36 -9.70
CA PHE A 40 -3.53 -11.19 -8.72
C PHE A 40 -4.91 -11.35 -9.40
N GLU A 41 -5.95 -11.61 -8.62
CA GLU A 41 -7.34 -11.68 -9.11
C GLU A 41 -7.91 -10.32 -9.58
N PHE A 42 -7.12 -9.25 -9.42
CA PHE A 42 -7.43 -7.88 -9.81
C PHE A 42 -6.20 -7.27 -10.49
N LYS A 43 -6.41 -6.23 -11.31
CA LYS A 43 -5.28 -5.64 -12.04
C LYS A 43 -4.40 -4.80 -11.11
N VAL A 44 -3.10 -4.95 -11.27
CA VAL A 44 -2.08 -4.15 -10.57
C VAL A 44 -1.00 -3.76 -11.58
N ILE A 45 -0.48 -2.55 -11.46
CA ILE A 45 0.70 -2.09 -12.19
C ILE A 45 1.74 -1.64 -11.17
N TRP A 46 2.94 -2.20 -11.23
CA TRP A 46 4.05 -1.75 -10.40
C TRP A 46 4.95 -0.82 -11.18
N LEU A 47 5.21 0.34 -10.59
CA LEU A 47 6.07 1.35 -11.13
C LEU A 47 7.24 1.58 -10.19
N LYS A 48 8.43 1.76 -10.76
CA LYS A 48 9.66 2.09 -10.05
C LYS A 48 10.17 3.44 -10.49
N LEU A 49 10.61 4.24 -9.53
CA LEU A 49 11.40 5.45 -9.75
C LEU A 49 12.75 5.30 -9.07
N SER A 50 13.82 5.58 -9.82
CA SER A 50 15.18 5.51 -9.30
C SER A 50 15.43 6.54 -8.19
N PRO A 51 16.24 6.24 -7.16
CA PRO A 51 16.98 4.98 -7.00
C PRO A 51 16.12 3.84 -6.41
N ASN A 52 15.23 4.11 -5.46
CA ASN A 52 14.55 3.08 -4.66
C ASN A 52 13.13 3.51 -4.23
N PHE A 53 12.29 3.93 -5.17
CA PHE A 53 10.89 4.23 -4.88
C PHE A 53 9.96 3.36 -5.73
N TYR A 54 8.95 2.77 -5.08
CA TYR A 54 7.99 1.89 -5.72
C TYR A 54 6.57 2.41 -5.51
N LEU A 55 5.80 2.45 -6.60
CA LEU A 55 4.40 2.86 -6.63
C LEU A 55 3.57 1.73 -7.23
N HIS A 56 2.65 1.19 -6.44
CA HIS A 56 1.71 0.17 -6.88
C HIS A 56 0.38 0.85 -7.22
N LEU A 57 -0.05 0.74 -8.47
CA LEU A 57 -1.36 1.19 -8.91
C LEU A 57 -2.32 -0.01 -8.91
N ILE A 58 -3.35 0.05 -8.07
CA ILE A 58 -4.25 -1.09 -7.82
C ILE A 58 -5.63 -0.78 -8.40
N GLU A 59 -6.18 -1.75 -9.13
CA GLU A 59 -7.52 -1.66 -9.69
C GLU A 59 -8.55 -1.52 -8.57
N ARG A 60 -9.38 -0.49 -8.71
CA ARG A 60 -10.43 -0.20 -7.75
C ARG A 60 -11.45 -1.32 -7.68
N ASN A 61 -11.87 -1.70 -6.47
CA ASN A 61 -13.06 -2.55 -6.33
C ASN A 61 -14.33 -1.71 -6.57
N PRO A 62 -15.12 -1.97 -7.64
CA PRO A 62 -16.34 -1.21 -7.93
C PRO A 62 -17.41 -1.34 -6.83
N GLU A 63 -17.36 -2.40 -6.03
CA GLU A 63 -18.27 -2.59 -4.89
C GLU A 63 -17.92 -1.69 -3.69
N THR A 64 -16.71 -1.12 -3.69
CA THR A 64 -16.27 -0.22 -2.63
C THR A 64 -16.68 1.21 -2.93
N LYS A 65 -17.31 1.84 -1.93
CA LYS A 65 -17.65 3.27 -1.94
C LYS A 65 -16.52 4.13 -1.37
N LEU A 66 -15.31 3.60 -1.24
CA LEU A 66 -14.21 4.33 -0.62
C LEU A 66 -13.75 5.49 -1.52
N PRO A 67 -13.54 6.70 -1.02
CA PRO A 67 -12.93 7.79 -1.81
C PRO A 67 -11.66 7.37 -2.57
N GLU A 68 -11.46 7.82 -3.81
CA GLU A 68 -10.12 7.80 -4.42
C GLU A 68 -9.22 8.90 -3.81
N GLY A 69 -9.79 9.88 -3.09
CA GLY A 69 -9.00 10.92 -2.42
C GLY A 69 -9.74 11.61 -1.27
N PRO A 70 -9.04 12.39 -0.44
CA PRO A 70 -9.59 13.00 0.78
C PRO A 70 -10.86 13.83 0.57
N TRP A 71 -11.17 14.23 -0.67
CA TRP A 71 -12.36 14.99 -1.07
C TRP A 71 -13.59 14.14 -1.43
N SER A 72 -13.51 12.81 -1.40
CA SER A 72 -14.61 11.90 -1.83
C SER A 72 -15.13 10.99 -0.70
N ALA A 73 -14.77 11.29 0.55
CA ALA A 73 -14.90 10.37 1.68
C ALA A 73 -16.21 10.58 2.45
N GLU A 74 -17.27 9.83 2.15
CA GLU A 74 -18.47 9.81 3.02
C GLU A 74 -18.32 8.86 4.22
N SER A 75 -17.43 7.86 4.15
CA SER A 75 -17.08 7.03 5.31
C SER A 75 -15.85 6.16 5.04
N PRO A 76 -14.78 6.23 5.87
CA PRO A 76 -13.65 5.31 5.79
C PRO A 76 -13.97 4.04 6.60
N VAL A 77 -15.05 3.33 6.27
CA VAL A 77 -15.35 2.06 6.95
C VAL A 77 -14.56 0.96 6.27
N ALA A 78 -13.50 0.54 6.95
CA ALA A 78 -12.66 -0.59 6.60
C ALA A 78 -13.42 -1.91 6.80
N ASP A 79 -14.14 -2.36 5.78
CA ASP A 79 -14.39 -3.80 5.63
C ASP A 79 -13.03 -4.46 5.34
N PRO A 80 -12.56 -5.41 6.18
CA PRO A 80 -11.28 -6.07 6.01
C PRO A 80 -11.04 -6.67 4.62
N LYS A 81 -12.11 -7.05 3.91
CA LYS A 81 -12.03 -7.60 2.55
C LYS A 81 -11.45 -6.62 1.53
N ASN A 82 -11.58 -5.32 1.77
CA ASN A 82 -11.14 -4.28 0.85
C ASN A 82 -9.71 -3.77 1.14
N LEU A 83 -9.11 -4.22 2.24
CA LEU A 83 -7.80 -3.75 2.68
C LEU A 83 -6.68 -4.11 1.69
N HIS A 84 -6.81 -5.21 0.95
CA HIS A 84 -5.86 -5.63 -0.08
C HIS A 84 -5.78 -4.66 -1.27
N ARG A 85 -6.81 -3.83 -1.47
CA ARG A 85 -6.93 -2.90 -2.61
C ARG A 85 -6.85 -1.42 -2.20
N GLY A 86 -6.92 -1.12 -0.90
CA GLY A 86 -6.93 0.25 -0.39
C GLY A 86 -5.59 0.97 -0.50
N HIS A 87 -5.64 2.30 -0.34
CA HIS A 87 -4.47 3.16 -0.27
C HIS A 87 -3.59 2.85 0.96
N HIS A 88 -2.29 2.62 0.75
CA HIS A 88 -1.36 2.32 1.83
C HIS A 88 0.07 2.76 1.55
N ILE A 89 0.88 2.84 2.60
CA ILE A 89 2.33 3.11 2.52
C ILE A 89 3.04 1.95 3.21
N CYS A 90 3.71 1.08 2.47
CA CYS A 90 4.37 -0.12 3.01
C CYS A 90 5.78 0.20 3.54
N PHE A 91 6.13 -0.37 4.69
CA PHE A 91 7.50 -0.30 5.24
C PHE A 91 8.12 -1.69 5.34
N SER A 92 9.39 -1.85 5.00
CA SER A 92 10.17 -3.02 5.40
C SER A 92 10.74 -2.79 6.79
N VAL A 93 10.84 -3.83 7.62
CA VAL A 93 11.50 -3.79 8.94
C VAL A 93 12.50 -4.94 9.06
N SER A 94 13.48 -4.81 9.94
CA SER A 94 14.53 -5.83 10.10
C SER A 94 13.99 -7.17 10.63
N ASN A 95 12.97 -7.14 11.49
CA ASN A 95 12.33 -8.31 12.07
C ASN A 95 10.82 -8.10 12.25
N PHE A 96 10.03 -8.75 11.39
CA PHE A 96 8.58 -8.63 11.39
C PHE A 96 7.93 -9.19 12.65
N ASP A 97 8.34 -10.38 13.10
CA ASP A 97 7.72 -11.04 14.25
C ASP A 97 7.92 -10.25 15.54
N SER A 98 9.15 -9.76 15.78
CA SER A 98 9.47 -8.89 16.92
C SER A 98 8.65 -7.59 16.88
N PHE A 99 8.53 -6.99 15.70
CA PHE A 99 7.73 -5.78 15.51
C PHE A 99 6.25 -6.02 15.86
N VAL A 100 5.65 -7.11 15.37
CA VAL A 100 4.25 -7.47 15.66
C VAL A 100 4.06 -7.77 17.15
N GLN A 101 4.97 -8.51 17.79
CA GLN A 101 4.89 -8.76 19.24
C GLN A 101 4.94 -7.46 20.04
N THR A 102 5.81 -6.53 19.62
CA THR A 102 5.91 -5.21 20.24
C THR A 102 4.61 -4.43 20.12
N LEU A 103 3.95 -4.42 18.95
CA LEU A 103 2.65 -3.76 18.77
C LEU A 103 1.54 -4.35 19.65
N LYS A 104 1.54 -5.67 19.85
CA LYS A 104 0.61 -6.35 20.77
C LYS A 104 0.81 -5.89 22.21
N VAL A 105 2.07 -5.75 22.65
CA VAL A 105 2.41 -5.26 23.99
C VAL A 105 1.91 -3.84 24.22
N TYR A 106 2.01 -2.97 23.22
CA TYR A 106 1.51 -1.59 23.33
C TYR A 106 -0.02 -1.47 23.21
N SER A 107 -0.78 -2.57 23.12
CA SER A 107 -2.23 -2.56 22.82
C SER A 107 -2.59 -1.78 21.56
N LEU A 108 -1.61 -1.56 20.69
CA LEU A 108 -1.77 -0.95 19.38
C LEU A 108 -2.39 -1.95 18.40
N PHE A 109 -2.42 -3.22 18.76
CA PHE A 109 -3.19 -4.25 18.09
C PHE A 109 -4.55 -4.44 18.80
N PRO A 110 -5.73 -4.28 18.14
CA PRO A 110 -5.97 -4.17 16.70
C PRO A 110 -6.23 -2.72 16.20
N SER A 111 -6.15 -1.71 17.07
CA SER A 111 -6.52 -0.31 16.75
C SER A 111 -5.69 0.31 15.61
N LEU A 112 -4.39 -0.01 15.53
CA LEU A 112 -3.50 0.38 14.43
C LEU A 112 -3.52 -0.60 13.26
N TYR A 113 -4.20 -1.74 13.36
CA TYR A 113 -4.46 -2.58 12.20
C TYR A 113 -5.32 -1.84 11.16
N LEU A 114 -6.06 -0.79 11.54
CA LEU A 114 -6.80 0.05 10.61
C LEU A 114 -5.99 1.23 10.04
N HIS A 115 -5.08 1.80 10.84
CA HIS A 115 -4.33 3.02 10.51
C HIS A 115 -2.94 2.73 9.90
N MET A 116 -2.42 1.52 10.10
CA MET A 116 -1.08 1.09 9.75
C MET A 116 -1.10 -0.14 8.82
N TYR A 117 -2.03 -0.17 7.87
CA TYR A 117 -1.74 -0.71 6.53
C TYR A 117 -0.80 0.31 5.86
N ALA A 118 0.37 0.58 6.41
CA ALA A 118 1.62 -0.07 6.04
C ALA A 118 1.70 -1.58 6.14
N TYR A 119 1.45 -2.26 5.02
CA TYR A 119 1.98 -3.61 4.85
C TYR A 119 3.50 -3.59 5.08
N VAL A 120 4.03 -4.63 5.72
CA VAL A 120 5.44 -4.99 5.61
C VAL A 120 5.46 -6.12 4.60
N CYS A 121 5.62 -5.80 3.31
CA CYS A 121 5.74 -6.85 2.30
C CYS A 121 7.14 -7.46 2.39
N ILE A 122 7.21 -8.67 2.96
CA ILE A 122 8.28 -9.61 2.65
C ILE A 122 7.81 -10.36 1.41
N TYR A 123 8.35 -9.99 0.24
CA TYR A 123 8.43 -10.95 -0.86
C TYR A 123 9.42 -12.02 -0.39
N ARG A 124 8.91 -13.22 -0.07
CA ARG A 124 9.74 -14.42 -0.13
C ARG A 124 9.84 -14.86 -1.58
#